data_AF-A0A9J6FP05-F1
#
_entry.id   AF-A0A9J6FP05-F1
#
_cell.length_a   1.000
_cell.length_b   1.000
_cell.length_c   1.000
_cell.angle_alpha   90.00
_cell.angle_beta   90.00
_cell.angle_gamma   90.00
#
_symmetry.space_group_name_H-M   'P 1'
#
loop_
_entity.id
_entity.type
_entity.pdbx_description
1 polymer ?
#
loop_
_entity_poly.entity_id
_entity_poly.type
_entity_poly.pdbx_seq_one_letter_code
_entity_poly.pdbx_strand_id
1 'polypeptide(L)'
;MYPPCPFSRLASCAGKNAVNCWYDEIKMYKWGNVFQPACGHFTQVVWKACTKIGSGVAKYKNKIFVVTNYSPPGNVETMYSKNVPRPGSPPSKREEEGGGKGHGRWYRRRRRWQKA
;
A
#
# COMPACT_ATOMS: atom_id res chain seq x y z
N MET A 1 -9.81 21.87 23.62
CA MET A 1 -8.74 20.96 23.17
C MET A 1 -9.06 19.57 23.70
N TYR A 2 -9.36 18.60 22.84
CA TYR A 2 -9.56 17.22 23.29
C TYR A 2 -8.19 16.54 23.44
N PRO A 3 -7.98 15.72 24.49
CA PRO A 3 -6.74 14.97 24.64
C PRO A 3 -6.58 13.98 23.48
N PRO A 4 -5.34 13.72 23.02
CA PRO A 4 -5.10 12.74 21.97
C PRO A 4 -5.51 11.35 22.45
N CYS A 5 -6.34 10.67 21.65
CA CYS A 5 -6.82 9.32 21.95
C CYS A 5 -5.67 8.37 22.32
N PRO A 6 -5.77 7.60 23.42
CA PRO A 6 -4.76 6.60 23.83
C PRO A 6 -4.60 5.44 22.82
N PHE A 7 -5.38 5.43 21.75
CA PHE A 7 -5.38 4.45 20.65
C PHE A 7 -4.15 4.53 19.72
N SER A 8 -3.43 5.66 19.70
CA SER A 8 -2.45 5.97 18.65
C SER A 8 -1.15 5.15 18.71
N ARG A 9 -0.66 4.80 19.91
CA ARG A 9 0.64 4.09 20.05
C ARG A 9 0.56 2.59 19.75
N LEU A 10 -0.53 1.92 20.15
CA LEU A 10 -0.71 0.48 19.90
C LEU A 10 -1.12 0.15 18.46
N ALA A 11 -1.88 1.04 17.82
CA ALA A 11 -2.28 0.86 16.42
C ALA A 11 -1.08 0.99 15.46
N SER A 12 -0.15 1.90 15.75
CA SER A 12 1.04 2.12 14.92
C SER A 12 1.99 0.92 14.92
N CYS A 13 2.25 0.29 16.06
CA CYS A 13 3.10 -0.91 16.11
C CYS A 13 2.41 -2.13 15.49
N ALA A 14 1.11 -2.31 15.69
CA ALA A 14 0.35 -3.41 15.10
C ALA A 14 0.29 -3.32 13.57
N GLY A 15 -0.01 -2.14 13.03
CA GLY A 15 -0.04 -1.93 11.57
C GLY A 15 1.33 -2.16 10.93
N LYS A 16 2.40 -1.62 11.53
CA LYS A 16 3.77 -1.83 11.05
C LYS A 16 4.15 -3.32 11.05
N ASN A 17 3.86 -4.03 12.14
CA ASN A 17 4.18 -5.45 12.24
C ASN A 17 3.37 -6.28 11.24
N ALA A 18 2.08 -5.98 11.04
CA ALA A 18 1.26 -6.66 10.05
C ALA A 18 1.81 -6.49 8.63
N VAL A 19 2.14 -5.26 8.23
CA VAL A 19 2.71 -4.97 6.90
C VAL A 19 4.07 -5.63 6.72
N ASN A 20 4.92 -5.65 7.75
CA ASN A 20 6.21 -6.35 7.69
C ASN A 20 6.02 -7.86 7.49
N CYS A 21 5.10 -8.49 8.22
CA CYS A 21 4.79 -9.91 8.05
C CYS A 21 4.27 -10.22 6.63
N TRP A 22 3.39 -9.37 6.09
CA TRP A 22 2.90 -9.51 4.71
C TRP A 22 4.04 -9.36 3.69
N TYR A 23 4.95 -8.41 3.90
CA TYR A 23 6.07 -8.17 2.99
C TYR A 23 7.13 -9.29 3.05
N ASP A 24 7.33 -9.90 4.22
CA ASP A 24 8.32 -10.96 4.42
C ASP A 24 8.06 -12.22 3.57
N GLU A 25 6.84 -12.41 3.05
CA GLU A 25 6.52 -13.48 2.10
C GLU A 25 7.36 -13.41 0.80
N ILE A 26 7.96 -12.24 0.50
CA ILE A 26 8.91 -12.08 -0.61
C ILE A 26 10.05 -13.11 -0.56
N LYS A 27 10.45 -13.56 0.63
CA LYS A 27 11.52 -14.56 0.83
C LYS A 27 11.16 -15.93 0.24
N MET A 28 9.87 -16.23 0.14
CA MET A 28 9.35 -17.50 -0.40
C MET A 28 8.73 -17.32 -1.80
N TYR A 29 8.56 -16.08 -2.25
CA TYR A 29 7.90 -15.76 -3.50
C TYR A 29 8.72 -16.20 -4.71
N LYS A 30 8.12 -17.08 -5.53
CA LYS A 30 8.68 -17.47 -6.83
C LYS A 30 8.17 -16.51 -7.90
N TRP A 31 9.08 -15.84 -8.59
CA TRP A 31 8.72 -14.93 -9.68
C TRP A 31 8.05 -15.69 -10.82
N GLY A 32 6.81 -15.30 -11.17
CA GLY A 32 6.01 -15.93 -12.20
C GLY A 32 4.67 -15.22 -12.41
N ASN A 33 3.78 -15.84 -13.18
CA ASN A 33 2.46 -15.29 -13.51
C ASN A 33 1.28 -15.98 -12.79
N VAL A 34 1.59 -16.83 -11.81
CA VAL A 34 0.61 -17.67 -11.11
C VAL A 34 0.46 -17.20 -9.66
N PHE A 35 -0.78 -17.26 -9.16
CA PHE A 35 -1.08 -16.97 -7.77
C PHE A 35 -0.42 -18.00 -6.84
N GLN A 36 0.20 -17.53 -5.76
CA GLN A 36 0.80 -18.36 -4.73
C GLN A 36 0.06 -18.09 -3.41
N PRO A 37 -0.74 -19.04 -2.89
CA PRO A 37 -1.54 -18.83 -1.68
C PRO A 37 -0.73 -18.36 -0.47
N ALA A 38 0.52 -18.84 -0.34
CA ALA A 38 1.43 -18.46 0.74
C ALA A 38 2.12 -17.09 0.56
N CYS A 39 1.94 -16.43 -0.59
CA CYS A 39 2.57 -15.15 -0.91
C CYS A 39 1.56 -14.08 -1.38
N GLY A 40 0.27 -14.34 -1.17
CA GLY A 40 -0.81 -13.48 -1.65
C GLY A 40 -0.86 -12.13 -0.94
N HIS A 41 -0.38 -12.03 0.30
CA HIS A 41 -0.34 -10.76 1.01
C HIS A 41 0.76 -9.88 0.45
N PHE A 42 1.96 -10.44 0.22
CA PHE A 42 3.07 -9.71 -0.41
C PHE A 42 2.68 -9.15 -1.76
N THR A 43 2.14 -9.97 -2.66
CA THR A 43 1.81 -9.53 -4.03
C THR A 43 0.77 -8.41 -4.03
N GLN A 44 -0.15 -8.42 -3.06
CA GLN A 44 -1.13 -7.35 -2.90
C GLN A 44 -0.51 -6.05 -2.36
N VAL A 45 0.44 -6.13 -1.44
CA VAL A 45 1.14 -4.97 -0.85
C VAL A 45 1.95 -4.21 -1.91
N VAL A 46 2.58 -4.92 -2.84
CA VAL A 46 3.43 -4.30 -3.89
C VAL A 46 2.73 -4.10 -5.23
N TRP A 47 1.41 -4.34 -5.30
CA TRP A 47 0.66 -4.35 -6.55
C TRP A 47 0.63 -2.98 -7.24
N LYS A 48 1.35 -2.85 -8.37
CA LYS A 48 1.55 -1.58 -9.08
C LYS A 48 0.24 -0.89 -9.51
N ALA A 49 -0.75 -1.63 -10.00
CA ALA A 49 -2.02 -1.05 -10.44
C ALA A 49 -2.92 -0.60 -9.29
N CYS A 50 -2.63 -0.98 -8.04
CA CYS A 50 -3.40 -0.54 -6.89
C CYS A 50 -3.04 0.91 -6.56
N THR A 51 -4.01 1.82 -6.61
CA THR A 51 -3.78 3.26 -6.44
C THR A 51 -4.32 3.80 -5.12
N LYS A 52 -5.26 3.10 -4.50
CA LYS A 52 -5.91 3.48 -3.25
C LYS A 52 -5.85 2.34 -2.27
N ILE A 53 -5.52 2.67 -1.01
CA ILE A 53 -5.51 1.72 0.10
C ILE A 53 -6.28 2.31 1.27
N GLY A 54 -6.96 1.46 2.02
CA GLY A 54 -7.60 1.81 3.29
C GLY A 54 -7.32 0.74 4.33
N SER A 55 -6.77 1.12 5.48
CA SER A 55 -6.44 0.19 6.56
C SER A 55 -7.28 0.47 7.80
N GLY A 56 -7.77 -0.61 8.43
CA GLY A 56 -8.49 -0.59 9.69
C GLY A 56 -7.81 -1.49 10.71
N VAL A 57 -7.83 -1.07 11.97
CA VAL A 57 -7.31 -1.86 13.09
C VAL A 57 -8.40 -2.02 14.13
N ALA A 58 -8.69 -3.25 14.54
CA ALA A 58 -9.62 -3.57 15.62
C ALA A 58 -8.93 -4.43 16.68
N LYS A 59 -9.28 -4.24 17.95
CA LYS A 59 -8.78 -5.07 19.06
C LYS A 59 -9.96 -5.82 19.68
N TYR A 60 -9.83 -7.13 19.82
CA TYR A 60 -10.80 -7.95 20.54
C TYR A 60 -10.07 -8.88 21.51
N LYS A 61 -10.34 -8.71 22.81
CA LYS A 61 -9.60 -9.37 23.90
C LYS A 61 -8.09 -9.12 23.74
N ASN A 62 -7.30 -10.20 23.64
CA ASN A 62 -5.85 -10.17 23.47
C ASN A 62 -5.41 -10.27 21.99
N LYS A 63 -6.33 -10.08 21.05
CA LYS A 63 -6.05 -10.15 19.60
C LYS A 63 -6.18 -8.77 18.96
N ILE A 64 -5.31 -8.49 18.00
CA ILE A 64 -5.38 -7.32 17.15
C ILE A 64 -5.62 -7.80 15.72
N PHE A 65 -6.62 -7.22 15.07
CA PHE A 65 -7.00 -7.48 13.69
C PHE A 65 -6.58 -6.26 12.89
N VAL A 66 -5.76 -6.48 11.86
CA VAL A 66 -5.36 -5.46 10.90
C VAL A 66 -5.90 -5.89 9.55
N VAL A 67 -6.73 -5.03 8.95
CA VAL A 67 -7.33 -5.27 7.64
C VAL A 67 -6.91 -4.13 6.73
N THR A 68 -6.47 -4.45 5.52
CA THR A 68 -6.21 -3.45 4.48
C THR A 68 -6.98 -3.81 3.23
N ASN A 69 -7.73 -2.85 2.71
CA ASN A 69 -8.46 -2.96 1.46
C ASN A 69 -7.73 -2.19 0.35
N TYR A 70 -7.76 -2.72 -0.86
CA TYR A 70 -6.98 -2.26 -2.00
C TYR A 70 -7.89 -1.98 -3.19
N SER A 71 -7.66 -0.87 -3.89
CA SER A 71 -8.45 -0.48 -5.07
C SER A 71 -7.56 0.15 -6.15
N PRO A 72 -7.64 -0.30 -7.42
CA PRO A 72 -8.25 -1.55 -7.90
C PRO A 72 -7.72 -2.81 -7.17
N PRO A 73 -8.49 -3.91 -7.12
CA PRO A 73 -8.05 -5.14 -6.46
C PRO A 73 -6.78 -5.70 -7.13
N GLY A 74 -5.88 -6.25 -6.33
CA GLY A 74 -4.68 -6.93 -6.82
C GLY A 74 -4.89 -8.42 -7.01
N ASN A 75 -3.78 -9.14 -7.14
CA ASN A 75 -3.76 -10.60 -7.25
C ASN A 75 -4.60 -11.17 -8.41
N VAL A 76 -4.76 -10.38 -9.47
CA VAL A 76 -5.44 -10.83 -10.69
C VAL A 76 -4.52 -11.81 -11.44
N GLU A 77 -5.05 -12.98 -11.76
CA GLU A 77 -4.34 -14.01 -12.51
C GLU A 77 -3.79 -13.45 -13.83
N THR A 78 -2.60 -13.91 -14.24
CA THR A 78 -1.83 -13.43 -15.42
C THR A 78 -1.24 -12.01 -15.33
N MET A 79 -1.56 -11.21 -14.30
CA MET A 79 -1.09 -9.83 -14.18
C MET A 79 0.11 -9.63 -13.24
N TYR A 80 0.65 -10.69 -12.65
CA TYR A 80 1.73 -10.62 -11.65
C TYR A 80 3.03 -10.02 -12.20
N SER A 81 3.50 -10.44 -13.39
CA SER A 81 4.76 -9.90 -13.95
C SER A 81 4.73 -8.39 -14.19
N LYS A 82 3.56 -7.80 -14.42
CA LYS A 82 3.40 -6.36 -14.63
C LYS A 82 3.22 -5.59 -13.31
N ASN A 83 2.69 -6.25 -12.29
CA ASN A 83 2.25 -5.60 -11.05
C ASN A 83 3.14 -5.87 -9.83
N VAL A 84 3.97 -6.92 -9.85
CA VAL A 84 4.87 -7.27 -8.75
C VAL A 84 6.30 -6.97 -9.19
N PRO A 85 6.85 -5.77 -8.86
CA PRO A 85 8.18 -5.40 -9.30
C PRO A 85 9.25 -6.24 -8.59
N ARG A 86 10.32 -6.57 -9.32
CA ARG A 86 11.50 -7.20 -8.72
C ARG A 86 12.26 -6.19 -7.86
N PRO A 87 12.81 -6.59 -6.71
CA PRO A 87 13.74 -5.75 -5.95
C PRO A 87 14.89 -5.26 -6.85
N GLY A 88 15.13 -3.96 -6.86
CA GLY A 88 16.18 -3.33 -7.69
C GLY A 88 15.78 -3.06 -9.14
N SER A 89 14.56 -3.38 -9.58
CA SER A 89 14.06 -2.90 -10.88
C SER A 89 13.91 -1.37 -10.85
N PRO A 90 14.32 -0.65 -11.91
CA PRO A 90 14.13 0.78 -11.98
C PRO A 90 12.63 1.12 -11.87
N PRO A 91 12.26 2.20 -11.16
CA PRO A 91 10.86 2.58 -11.04
C PRO A 91 10.29 2.77 -12.44
N SER A 92 9.30 1.95 -12.80
CA SER A 92 8.64 2.07 -14.10
C SER A 92 8.06 3.48 -14.22
N LYS A 93 8.38 4.17 -15.31
CA LYS A 93 7.79 5.47 -15.63
C LYS A 93 6.27 5.36 -15.48
N ARG A 94 5.69 6.21 -14.63
CA ARG A 94 4.24 6.35 -14.54
C ARG A 94 3.84 6.96 -15.88
N GLU A 95 3.19 6.20 -16.75
CA GLU A 95 2.63 6.75 -17.98
C GLU A 95 1.55 7.75 -17.56
N GLU A 96 1.83 9.04 -17.73
CA GLU A 96 0.80 10.07 -17.76
C GLU A 96 -0.06 9.74 -18.98
N GLU A 97 -1.27 9.27 -18.73
CA GLU A 97 -2.32 9.22 -19.75
C GLU A 97 -2.42 10.60 -20.40
N GLY A 98 -2.22 10.64 -21.71
CA GLY A 98 -2.33 11.84 -22.52
C GLY A 98 -3.74 12.42 -22.45
N GLY A 99 -3.92 13.41 -21.59
CA GLY A 99 -5.06 14.33 -21.61
C GLY A 99 -4.74 15.53 -22.51
N GLY A 100 -5.26 15.51 -23.75
CA GLY A 100 -5.19 16.64 -24.66
C GLY A 100 -5.89 17.89 -24.11
N LYS A 101 -5.13 18.99 -24.05
CA LYS A 101 -5.50 20.43 -24.15
C LYS A 101 -6.84 20.87 -23.52
N GLY A 102 -6.76 21.48 -22.35
CA GLY A 102 -7.81 22.35 -21.80
C GLY A 102 -7.25 23.29 -20.73
N HIS A 103 -7.35 24.60 -20.97
CA HIS A 103 -6.92 25.67 -20.07
C HIS A 103 -7.50 25.53 -18.65
N GLY A 104 -6.67 25.69 -17.62
CA GLY A 104 -7.15 25.84 -16.24
C GLY A 104 -6.05 25.90 -15.19
N ARG A 105 -5.76 27.11 -14.72
CA ARG A 105 -5.05 27.35 -13.43
C ARG A 105 -5.68 26.49 -12.34
N TRP A 106 -4.91 26.04 -11.34
CA TRP A 106 -5.06 26.45 -9.93
C TRP A 106 -4.19 25.58 -8.98
N TYR A 107 -3.23 26.28 -8.36
CA TYR A 107 -2.61 26.14 -7.04
C TYR A 107 -1.78 24.90 -6.62
N ARG A 108 -0.47 25.09 -6.77
CA ARG A 108 0.60 24.51 -5.93
C ARG A 108 0.52 25.13 -4.52
N ARG A 109 0.19 24.35 -3.48
CA ARG A 109 0.40 24.77 -2.07
C ARG A 109 1.14 23.70 -1.28
N ARG A 110 2.47 23.77 -1.34
CA ARG A 110 3.35 23.28 -0.27
C ARG A 110 3.04 24.09 0.98
N ARG A 111 2.53 23.46 2.05
CA ARG A 111 2.61 24.06 3.40
C ARG A 111 3.79 23.45 4.14
N ARG A 112 4.90 24.19 4.05
CA ARG A 112 6.02 24.17 4.98
C ARG A 112 5.50 24.77 6.30
N TRP A 113 5.62 24.05 7.41
CA TRP A 113 5.48 24.65 8.74
C TRP A 113 6.88 24.89 9.29
N GLN A 114 7.20 26.16 9.54
CA GLN A 114 8.37 26.62 10.30
C GLN A 114 7.92 27.00 11.71
N LYS A 115 8.79 26.72 12.69
CA LYS A 115 8.70 27.18 14.07
C LYS A 115 8.80 28.71 14.13
N ALA A 116 8.05 29.31 15.05
CA ALA A 116 8.46 30.40 15.93
C ALA A 116 7.45 30.41 17.10
#